data_AF-A0A7C8YRD6-F1
#
_entry.id   AF-A0A7C8YRD6-F1
#
_cell.length_a   1.000
_cell.length_b   1.000
_cell.length_c   1.000
_cell.angle_alpha   90.00
_cell.angle_beta   90.00
_cell.angle_gamma   90.00
#
_symmetry.space_group_name_H-M   'P 1'
#
loop_
_entity.id
_entity.type
_entity.pdbx_description
1 polymer ?
#
loop_
_entity_poly.entity_id
_entity_poly.type
_entity_poly.pdbx_seq_one_letter_code
_entity_poly.pdbx_strand_id
1 'polypeptide(L)'
;DDPALSCFFLMNNYTFLCHILQETVFRDLMGENWLSERQQRMENYTELYLKESWGKLPGILSEEGLILFSPGRSTTQELVKKRLREFTDVFEDIYRKQSEWVVSDNGLREKACQLIVQSVIPSYRFFLHNYGHLVENGSSPGKYVRYTVLTLESMLNSLFQPRMTRFSRNNSSISTHLMGKLRNAVSNQFRVAPIPT
;
A
#
# COMPACT_ATOMS: atom_id res chain seq x y z
N ASP A 1 0.44 -11.16 17.08
CA ASP A 1 0.86 -11.31 15.68
C ASP A 1 -0.17 -10.71 14.74
N ASP A 2 0.26 -9.91 13.77
CA ASP A 2 -0.61 -9.29 12.75
C ASP A 2 -0.51 -10.09 11.44
N PRO A 3 -1.55 -10.85 11.06
CA PRO A 3 -1.54 -11.66 9.83
C PRO A 3 -1.28 -10.83 8.57
N ALA A 4 -1.78 -9.58 8.51
CA ALA A 4 -1.57 -8.70 7.38
C ALA A 4 -0.10 -8.30 7.24
N LEU A 5 0.58 -8.03 8.35
CA LEU A 5 2.01 -7.71 8.36
C LEU A 5 2.84 -8.91 7.90
N SER A 6 2.49 -10.12 8.33
CA SER A 6 3.16 -11.35 7.88
C SER A 6 3.02 -11.56 6.38
N CYS A 7 1.80 -11.41 5.82
CA CYS A 7 1.58 -11.50 4.38
C CYS A 7 2.33 -10.41 3.62
N PHE A 8 2.31 -9.17 4.13
CA PHE A 8 3.04 -8.05 3.53
C PHE A 8 4.56 -8.27 3.53
N PHE A 9 5.11 -8.77 4.64
CA PHE A 9 6.53 -9.12 4.73
C PHE A 9 6.89 -10.19 3.70
N LEU A 10 6.07 -11.24 3.57
CA LEU A 10 6.28 -12.30 2.59
C LEU A 10 6.22 -11.75 1.15
N MET A 11 5.25 -10.90 0.82
CA MET A 11 5.19 -10.24 -0.50
C MET A 11 6.47 -9.48 -0.81
N ASN A 12 6.93 -8.62 0.11
CA ASN A 12 8.10 -7.77 -0.10
C ASN A 12 9.41 -8.58 -0.25
N ASN A 13 9.63 -9.55 0.64
CA ASN A 13 10.82 -10.40 0.57
C ASN A 13 10.83 -11.29 -0.68
N TYR A 14 9.67 -11.80 -1.08
CA TYR A 14 9.59 -12.71 -2.21
C TYR A 14 9.85 -11.99 -3.53
N THR A 15 9.32 -10.78 -3.71
CA THR A 15 9.62 -9.97 -4.89
C THR A 15 11.10 -9.63 -4.96
N PHE A 16 11.73 -9.25 -3.85
CA PHE A 16 13.17 -8.99 -3.80
C PHE A 16 14.00 -10.22 -4.20
N LEU A 17 13.69 -11.39 -3.62
CA LEU A 17 14.38 -12.63 -3.95
C LEU A 17 14.14 -13.04 -5.41
N CYS A 18 12.93 -12.91 -5.93
CA CYS A 18 12.63 -13.21 -7.33
C CYS A 18 13.40 -12.28 -8.28
N HIS A 19 13.50 -10.99 -7.96
CA HIS A 19 14.27 -10.04 -8.77
C HIS A 19 15.75 -10.43 -8.83
N ILE A 20 16.38 -10.71 -7.68
CA ILE A 20 17.78 -11.17 -7.63
C ILE A 20 17.97 -12.47 -8.42
N LEU A 21 17.08 -13.44 -8.25
CA LEU A 21 17.22 -14.74 -8.90
C LEU A 21 16.98 -14.66 -10.41
N GLN A 22 16.12 -13.76 -10.88
CA GLN A 22 15.89 -13.51 -12.31
C GLN A 22 17.08 -12.83 -12.99
N GLU A 23 17.85 -12.01 -12.28
CA GLU A 23 19.07 -11.38 -12.80
C GLU A 23 20.28 -12.35 -12.87
N THR A 24 20.11 -13.59 -12.41
CA THR A 24 21.17 -14.61 -12.42
C THR A 24 20.85 -15.75 -13.39
N VAL A 25 21.87 -16.57 -13.69
CA VAL A 25 21.76 -17.81 -14.49
C VAL A 25 20.75 -18.82 -13.90
N PHE A 26 20.28 -18.56 -12.67
CA PHE A 26 19.32 -19.36 -11.95
C PHE A 26 17.94 -19.43 -12.63
N ARG A 27 17.55 -18.39 -13.39
CA ARG A 27 16.33 -18.42 -14.21
C ARG A 27 16.36 -19.58 -15.21
N ASP A 28 17.45 -19.71 -15.94
CA ASP A 28 17.61 -20.72 -16.98
C ASP A 28 17.78 -22.14 -16.40
N LEU A 29 18.29 -22.22 -15.16
CA LEU A 29 18.46 -23.49 -14.44
C LEU A 29 17.13 -24.04 -13.88
N MET A 30 16.26 -23.17 -13.36
CA MET A 30 15.03 -23.58 -12.67
C MET A 30 13.83 -23.80 -13.62
N GLY A 31 13.86 -23.18 -14.81
CA GLY A 31 12.81 -23.30 -15.81
C GLY A 31 11.50 -22.59 -15.46
N GLU A 32 10.57 -22.60 -16.41
CA GLU A 32 9.32 -21.82 -16.35
C GLU A 32 8.34 -22.30 -15.27
N ASN A 33 8.32 -23.59 -14.94
CA ASN A 33 7.44 -24.12 -13.88
C ASN A 33 7.71 -23.49 -12.51
N TRP A 34 8.99 -23.30 -12.18
CA TRP A 34 9.37 -22.68 -10.91
C TRP A 34 8.93 -21.22 -10.84
N LEU A 35 9.02 -20.47 -11.95
CA LEU A 35 8.54 -19.09 -12.02
C LEU A 35 7.02 -19.03 -11.82
N SER A 36 6.28 -19.94 -12.45
CA SER A 36 4.82 -20.03 -12.31
C SER A 36 4.38 -20.31 -10.87
N GLU A 37 4.99 -21.29 -10.19
CA GLU A 37 4.68 -21.61 -8.79
C GLU A 37 4.96 -20.44 -7.84
N ARG A 38 6.03 -19.68 -8.11
CA ARG A 38 6.39 -18.48 -7.35
C ARG A 38 5.37 -17.36 -7.56
N GLN A 39 4.97 -17.13 -8.81
CA GLN A 39 3.97 -16.14 -9.17
C GLN A 39 2.62 -16.45 -8.47
N GLN A 40 2.17 -17.70 -8.53
CA GLN A 40 0.97 -18.18 -7.83
C GLN A 40 1.05 -17.91 -6.32
N ARG A 41 2.20 -18.20 -5.70
CA ARG A 41 2.38 -17.98 -4.25
C ARG A 41 2.33 -16.51 -3.88
N MET A 42 2.93 -15.64 -4.70
CA MET A 42 2.88 -14.19 -4.50
C MET A 42 1.45 -13.65 -4.62
N GLU A 43 0.68 -14.16 -5.58
CA GLU A 43 -0.74 -13.83 -5.74
C GLU A 43 -1.55 -14.25 -4.52
N ASN A 44 -1.33 -15.47 -4.01
CA ASN A 44 -2.00 -15.95 -2.79
C ASN A 44 -1.70 -15.07 -1.56
N TYR A 45 -0.45 -14.64 -1.37
CA TYR A 45 -0.11 -13.73 -0.27
C TYR A 45 -0.73 -12.34 -0.45
N THR A 46 -0.82 -11.87 -1.69
CA THR A 46 -1.47 -10.60 -2.01
C THR A 46 -2.96 -10.65 -1.71
N GLU A 47 -3.65 -11.71 -2.14
CA GLU A 47 -5.07 -11.92 -1.85
C GLU A 47 -5.33 -12.00 -0.35
N LEU A 48 -4.52 -12.79 0.38
CA LEU A 48 -4.67 -12.93 1.83
C LEU A 48 -4.42 -11.59 2.55
N TYR A 49 -3.39 -10.85 2.14
CA TYR A 49 -3.13 -9.51 2.67
C TYR A 49 -4.32 -8.57 2.46
N LEU A 50 -4.88 -8.53 1.24
CA LEU A 50 -6.03 -7.68 0.92
C LEU A 50 -7.25 -8.07 1.75
N LYS A 51 -7.52 -9.37 1.88
CA LYS A 51 -8.64 -9.91 2.64
C LYS A 51 -8.54 -9.56 4.13
N GLU A 52 -7.37 -9.78 4.73
CA GLU A 52 -7.16 -9.54 6.16
C GLU A 52 -7.11 -8.05 6.52
N SER A 53 -6.60 -7.21 5.62
CA SER A 53 -6.47 -5.77 5.83
C SER A 53 -7.72 -5.00 5.41
N TRP A 54 -8.02 -5.02 4.11
CA TRP A 54 -8.95 -4.08 3.47
C TRP A 54 -10.31 -4.71 3.20
N GLY A 55 -10.40 -6.05 3.22
CA GLY A 55 -11.62 -6.81 2.88
C GLY A 55 -12.83 -6.55 3.78
N LYS A 56 -12.63 -5.99 4.98
CA LYS A 56 -13.72 -5.63 5.90
C LYS A 56 -14.41 -4.32 5.51
N LEU A 57 -13.72 -3.41 4.82
CA LEU A 57 -14.25 -2.09 4.49
C LEU A 57 -15.46 -2.12 3.55
N PRO A 58 -15.45 -2.90 2.44
CA PRO A 58 -16.62 -3.05 1.59
C PRO A 58 -17.84 -3.59 2.34
N GLY A 59 -17.65 -4.54 3.27
CA GLY A 59 -18.72 -5.13 4.06
C GLY A 59 -19.43 -4.15 4.98
N ILE A 60 -18.71 -3.16 5.52
CA ILE A 60 -19.31 -2.08 6.36
C ILE A 60 -20.27 -1.22 5.54
N LEU A 61 -19.99 -1.05 4.25
CA LEU A 61 -20.78 -0.26 3.31
C LEU A 61 -21.88 -1.07 2.60
N SER A 62 -22.21 -2.27 3.10
CA SER A 62 -23.28 -3.09 2.54
C SER A 62 -24.64 -2.34 2.52
N GLU A 63 -25.50 -2.70 1.57
CA GLU A 63 -26.90 -2.25 1.50
C GLU A 63 -27.84 -3.05 2.43
N GLU A 64 -27.38 -4.17 3.01
CA GLU A 64 -28.17 -5.00 3.93
C GLU A 64 -28.79 -4.13 5.03
N GLY A 65 -30.12 -4.22 5.23
CA GLY A 65 -30.84 -3.42 6.23
C GLY A 65 -31.14 -1.95 5.84
N LEU A 66 -30.60 -1.43 4.73
CA LEU A 66 -31.08 -0.16 4.14
C LEU A 66 -32.25 -0.39 3.17
N ILE A 67 -32.28 -1.56 2.53
CA ILE A 67 -33.33 -1.97 1.57
C ILE A 67 -34.49 -2.69 2.26
N LEU A 68 -34.20 -3.46 3.32
CA LEU A 68 -35.14 -4.39 3.96
C LEU A 68 -36.10 -3.74 4.96
N PHE A 69 -35.76 -2.55 5.44
CA PHE A 69 -36.65 -1.78 6.27
C PHE A 69 -37.11 -0.59 5.43
N SER A 70 -38.42 -0.34 5.39
CA SER A 70 -38.96 1.00 5.12
C SER A 70 -39.17 1.73 6.46
N PRO A 71 -38.13 1.99 7.29
CA PRO A 71 -38.35 2.87 8.41
C PRO A 71 -38.36 4.30 7.84
N GLY A 72 -39.01 5.25 8.52
CA GLY A 72 -39.02 6.63 8.06
C GLY A 72 -37.61 7.16 7.75
N ARG A 73 -37.53 8.13 6.83
CA ARG A 73 -36.29 8.77 6.31
C ARG A 73 -35.21 9.04 7.38
N SER A 74 -35.63 9.35 8.61
CA SER A 74 -34.75 9.58 9.77
C SER A 74 -33.94 8.34 10.20
N THR A 75 -34.54 7.15 10.18
CA THR A 75 -33.86 5.91 10.63
C THR A 75 -32.81 5.47 9.61
N THR A 76 -33.14 5.53 8.32
CA THR A 76 -32.20 5.27 7.23
C THR A 76 -31.03 6.25 7.27
N GLN A 77 -31.29 7.53 7.53
CA GLN A 77 -30.25 8.54 7.68
C GLN A 77 -29.28 8.23 8.84
N GLU A 78 -29.79 7.80 10.01
CA GLU A 78 -28.92 7.45 11.14
C GLU A 78 -28.07 6.19 10.89
N LEU A 79 -28.61 5.18 10.19
CA LEU A 79 -27.85 4.00 9.79
C LEU A 79 -26.73 4.35 8.80
N VAL A 80 -27.01 5.19 7.80
CA VAL A 80 -26.01 5.68 6.84
C VAL A 80 -24.89 6.43 7.56
N LYS A 81 -25.24 7.34 8.49
CA LYS A 81 -24.25 8.05 9.31
C LYS A 81 -23.42 7.09 10.16
N LYS A 82 -24.02 6.04 10.73
CA LYS A 82 -23.31 5.03 11.52
C LYS A 82 -22.29 4.28 10.66
N ARG A 83 -22.68 3.81 9.47
CA ARG A 83 -21.79 3.09 8.53
C ARG A 83 -20.63 3.94 8.06
N LEU A 84 -20.86 5.21 7.73
CA LEU A 84 -19.77 6.12 7.33
C LEU A 84 -18.77 6.36 8.45
N ARG A 85 -19.24 6.50 9.70
CA ARG A 85 -18.35 6.62 10.85
C ARG A 85 -17.53 5.35 11.05
N GLU A 86 -18.19 4.20 11.08
CA GLU A 86 -17.52 2.90 11.22
C GLU A 86 -16.49 2.64 10.11
N PHE A 87 -16.84 2.95 8.86
CA PHE A 87 -15.91 2.88 7.73
C PHE A 87 -14.70 3.79 7.96
N THR A 88 -14.92 5.03 8.38
CA THR A 88 -13.86 6.01 8.62
C THR A 88 -12.91 5.54 9.73
N ASP A 89 -13.46 5.03 10.84
CA ASP A 89 -12.67 4.57 11.98
C ASP A 89 -11.80 3.36 11.60
N VAL A 90 -12.38 2.38 10.88
CA VAL A 90 -11.64 1.19 10.41
C VAL A 90 -10.59 1.57 9.37
N PHE A 91 -10.93 2.46 8.43
CA PHE A 91 -10.00 2.95 7.43
C PHE A 91 -8.80 3.67 8.08
N GLU A 92 -9.05 4.58 9.04
CA GLU A 92 -7.99 5.30 9.72
C GLU A 92 -7.10 4.39 10.57
N ASP A 93 -7.66 3.34 11.18
CA ASP A 93 -6.89 2.35 11.91
C ASP A 93 -5.92 1.58 10.99
N ILE A 94 -6.42 1.09 9.85
CA ILE A 94 -5.61 0.37 8.86
C ILE A 94 -4.56 1.32 8.27
N TYR A 95 -4.99 2.50 7.80
CA TYR A 95 -4.12 3.48 7.16
C TYR A 95 -3.00 3.92 8.09
N ARG A 96 -3.30 4.22 9.36
CA ARG A 96 -2.30 4.59 10.36
C ARG A 96 -1.21 3.53 10.49
N LYS A 97 -1.59 2.25 10.65
CA LYS A 97 -0.64 1.14 10.77
C LYS A 97 0.19 0.93 9.51
N GLN A 98 -0.48 0.89 8.35
CA GLN A 98 0.16 0.52 7.08
C GLN A 98 0.95 1.67 6.44
N SER A 99 0.67 2.92 6.81
CA SER A 99 1.47 4.09 6.41
C SER A 99 2.91 4.09 6.95
N GLU A 100 3.20 3.22 7.91
CA GLU A 100 4.56 3.03 8.46
C GLU A 100 5.36 1.97 7.71
N TRP A 101 4.68 1.14 6.90
CA TRP A 101 5.32 0.07 6.16
C TRP A 101 5.98 0.63 4.91
N VAL A 102 7.02 -0.05 4.42
CA VAL A 102 7.79 0.40 3.26
C VAL A 102 7.96 -0.75 2.28
N VAL A 103 7.67 -0.49 1.01
CA VAL A 103 8.03 -1.37 -0.11
C VAL A 103 9.15 -0.69 -0.89
N SER A 104 10.28 -1.38 -1.05
CA SER A 104 11.45 -0.86 -1.76
C SER A 104 11.26 -0.86 -3.27
N ASP A 105 10.58 -1.88 -3.81
CA ASP A 105 10.29 -1.99 -5.23
C ASP A 105 9.10 -1.11 -5.63
N ASN A 106 9.34 -0.15 -6.52
CA ASN A 106 8.32 0.82 -6.91
C ASN A 106 7.15 0.19 -7.69
N GLY A 107 7.41 -0.83 -8.52
CA GLY A 107 6.39 -1.52 -9.31
C GLY A 107 5.45 -2.36 -8.44
N LEU A 108 6.01 -3.09 -7.48
CA LEU A 108 5.26 -3.83 -6.47
C LEU A 108 4.42 -2.89 -5.62
N ARG A 109 4.99 -1.74 -5.21
CA ARG A 109 4.27 -0.73 -4.45
C ARG A 109 3.05 -0.24 -5.23
N GLU A 110 3.24 0.19 -6.47
CA GLU A 110 2.16 0.71 -7.32
C GLU A 110 1.08 -0.34 -7.54
N LYS A 111 1.46 -1.58 -7.83
CA LYS A 111 0.52 -2.70 -7.97
C LYS A 111 -0.27 -2.96 -6.68
N ALA A 112 0.40 -2.95 -5.51
CA ALA A 112 -0.26 -3.13 -4.22
C ALA A 112 -1.25 -1.99 -3.94
N CYS A 113 -0.84 -0.74 -4.12
CA CYS A 113 -1.73 0.42 -3.97
C CYS A 113 -2.94 0.34 -4.91
N GLN A 114 -2.72 -0.03 -6.18
CA GLN A 114 -3.78 -0.19 -7.16
C GLN A 114 -4.81 -1.23 -6.73
N LEU A 115 -4.37 -2.40 -6.23
CA LEU A 115 -5.28 -3.45 -5.75
C LEU A 115 -6.08 -2.99 -4.52
N ILE A 116 -5.47 -2.24 -3.60
CA ILE A 116 -6.18 -1.67 -2.45
C ILE A 116 -7.23 -0.65 -2.91
N VAL A 117 -6.87 0.24 -3.84
CA VAL A 117 -7.79 1.21 -4.45
C VAL A 117 -8.98 0.49 -5.09
N GLN A 118 -8.72 -0.55 -5.90
CA GLN A 118 -9.75 -1.36 -6.54
C GLN A 118 -10.65 -2.10 -5.54
N SER A 119 -10.13 -2.47 -4.37
CA SER A 119 -10.90 -3.14 -3.33
C SER A 119 -11.84 -2.18 -2.58
N VAL A 120 -11.40 -0.95 -2.31
CA VAL A 120 -12.11 -0.03 -1.39
C VAL A 120 -12.95 1.02 -2.12
N ILE A 121 -12.39 1.65 -3.16
CA ILE A 121 -13.00 2.82 -3.81
C ILE A 121 -14.35 2.51 -4.47
N PRO A 122 -14.55 1.38 -5.18
CA PRO A 122 -15.84 1.11 -5.83
C PRO A 122 -17.01 1.09 -4.84
N SER A 123 -16.87 0.38 -3.72
CA SER A 123 -17.90 0.30 -2.68
C SER A 123 -18.15 1.66 -2.02
N TYR A 124 -17.09 2.43 -1.73
CA TYR A 124 -17.22 3.76 -1.15
C TYR A 124 -17.92 4.75 -2.08
N ARG A 125 -17.53 4.77 -3.36
CA ARG A 125 -18.15 5.62 -4.38
C ARG A 125 -19.63 5.29 -4.55
N PHE A 126 -19.96 4.00 -4.66
CA PHE A 126 -21.33 3.54 -4.81
C PHE A 126 -22.20 3.96 -3.61
N PHE A 127 -21.71 3.74 -2.39
CA PHE A 127 -22.42 4.10 -1.16
C PHE A 127 -22.69 5.61 -1.06
N LEU A 128 -21.68 6.44 -1.37
CA LEU A 128 -21.86 7.91 -1.39
C LEU A 128 -22.83 8.36 -2.48
N HIS A 129 -22.78 7.77 -3.67
CA HIS A 129 -23.70 8.11 -4.75
C HIS A 129 -25.17 7.85 -4.34
N ASN A 130 -25.44 6.72 -3.71
CA ASN A 130 -26.81 6.33 -3.37
C ASN A 130 -27.33 7.00 -2.09
N TYR A 131 -26.47 7.22 -1.09
CA TYR A 131 -26.89 7.65 0.24
C TYR A 131 -26.28 8.98 0.71
N GLY A 132 -25.35 9.57 -0.05
CA GLY A 132 -24.66 10.82 0.33
C GLY A 132 -25.62 11.98 0.59
N HIS A 133 -26.66 12.12 -0.24
CA HIS A 133 -27.69 13.16 -0.10
C HIS A 133 -28.44 13.09 1.25
N LEU A 134 -28.54 11.91 1.88
CA LEU A 134 -29.17 11.76 3.20
C LEU A 134 -28.33 12.39 4.31
N VAL A 135 -27.02 12.49 4.09
CA VAL A 135 -26.05 13.02 5.06
C VAL A 135 -25.81 14.50 4.82
N GLU A 136 -25.88 14.94 3.56
CA GLU A 136 -25.70 16.34 3.14
C GLU A 136 -26.85 17.26 3.57
N ASN A 137 -28.08 16.74 3.64
CA ASN A 137 -29.27 17.50 4.03
C ASN A 137 -29.41 17.75 5.55
N GLY A 138 -28.42 17.38 6.36
CA GLY A 138 -28.39 17.65 7.80
C GLY A 138 -27.60 18.93 8.15
N SER A 139 -27.73 19.44 9.37
CA SER A 139 -27.09 20.69 9.83
C SER A 139 -25.54 20.70 9.84
N SER A 140 -24.86 19.63 9.40
CA SER A 140 -23.39 19.53 9.39
C SER A 140 -22.88 18.44 8.41
N PRO A 141 -22.89 18.67 7.09
CA PRO A 141 -22.47 17.70 6.06
C PRO A 141 -21.03 17.19 6.25
N GLY A 142 -20.08 18.07 6.59
CA GLY A 142 -18.67 17.72 6.79
C GLY A 142 -18.36 16.93 8.06
N LYS A 143 -19.35 16.68 8.93
CA LYS A 143 -19.15 15.91 10.18
C LYS A 143 -19.14 14.39 9.93
N TYR A 144 -19.74 13.94 8.84
CA TYR A 144 -20.01 12.50 8.62
C TYR A 144 -19.30 11.96 7.38
N VAL A 145 -19.12 12.77 6.34
CA VAL A 145 -18.27 12.43 5.18
C VAL A 145 -16.91 13.09 5.41
N ARG A 146 -15.98 12.36 6.02
CA ARG A 146 -14.65 12.88 6.38
C ARG A 146 -13.70 12.97 5.17
N TYR A 147 -13.89 12.11 4.18
CA TYR A 147 -13.04 12.00 3.01
C TYR A 147 -13.86 12.07 1.72
N THR A 148 -13.37 12.80 0.72
CA THR A 148 -13.89 12.66 -0.64
C THR A 148 -13.32 11.39 -1.27
N VAL A 149 -13.98 10.88 -2.31
CA VAL A 149 -13.46 9.74 -3.10
C VAL A 149 -12.03 10.01 -3.57
N LEU A 150 -11.76 11.22 -4.07
CA LEU A 150 -10.44 11.63 -4.55
C LEU A 150 -9.40 11.69 -3.43
N THR A 151 -9.77 12.21 -2.26
CA THR A 151 -8.87 12.26 -1.10
C THR A 151 -8.53 10.85 -0.64
N LEU A 152 -9.51 9.94 -0.56
CA LEU A 152 -9.28 8.56 -0.13
C LEU A 152 -8.40 7.81 -1.12
N GLU A 153 -8.64 7.98 -2.42
CA GLU A 153 -7.79 7.43 -3.47
C GLU A 153 -6.35 7.96 -3.41
N SER A 154 -6.16 9.27 -3.19
CA SER A 154 -4.84 9.86 -3.00
C SER A 154 -4.12 9.31 -1.76
N MET A 155 -4.84 9.16 -0.64
CA MET A 155 -4.29 8.56 0.58
C MET A 155 -3.84 7.12 0.31
N LEU A 156 -4.67 6.28 -0.31
CA LEU A 156 -4.32 4.90 -0.64
C LEU A 156 -3.08 4.82 -1.56
N ASN A 157 -2.99 5.70 -2.56
CA ASN A 157 -1.82 5.77 -3.45
C ASN A 157 -0.53 6.25 -2.75
N SER A 158 -0.66 6.93 -1.61
CA SER A 158 0.49 7.37 -0.79
C SER A 158 1.05 6.29 0.14
N LEU A 159 0.40 5.11 0.23
CA LEU A 159 0.86 4.03 1.09
C LEU A 159 2.24 3.50 0.67
N PHE A 160 2.93 2.91 1.64
CA PHE A 160 4.19 2.19 1.46
C PHE A 160 5.38 3.00 0.94
N GLN A 161 5.26 4.33 0.96
CA GLN A 161 6.36 5.20 0.57
C GLN A 161 7.46 5.19 1.63
N PRO A 162 8.75 5.16 1.23
CA PRO A 162 9.84 5.37 2.16
C PRO A 162 9.67 6.74 2.82
N ARG A 163 9.67 6.79 4.16
CA ARG A 163 9.79 8.08 4.84
C ARG A 163 11.14 8.67 4.46
N MET A 164 11.13 9.72 3.65
CA MET A 164 12.25 10.65 3.58
C MET A 164 12.37 11.28 4.96
N THR A 165 13.08 10.60 5.86
CA THR A 165 13.46 11.19 7.14
C THR A 165 14.17 12.51 6.82
N ARG A 166 13.81 13.56 7.56
CA ARG A 166 14.38 14.91 7.47
C ARG A 166 15.91 14.99 7.61
N PHE A 167 16.62 13.87 7.71
CA PHE A 167 18.08 13.78 7.70
C PHE A 167 18.71 14.12 6.34
N SER A 168 17.93 14.20 5.25
CA SER A 168 18.46 14.52 3.92
C SER A 168 18.63 16.02 3.60
N ARG A 169 18.71 16.90 4.61
CA ARG A 169 19.06 18.32 4.37
C ARG A 169 20.46 18.73 4.86
N ASN A 170 21.13 17.92 5.68
CA ASN A 170 22.41 18.31 6.30
C ASN A 170 23.62 17.40 5.99
N ASN A 171 23.47 16.30 5.23
CA ASN A 171 24.58 15.35 4.99
C ASN A 171 25.18 15.37 3.57
N SER A 172 24.87 16.37 2.74
CA SER A 172 25.45 16.52 1.40
C SER A 172 26.99 16.65 1.43
N SER A 173 27.56 17.12 2.54
CA SER A 173 29.00 17.26 2.76
C SER A 173 29.70 15.99 3.25
N ILE A 174 28.99 15.03 3.87
CA ILE A 174 29.61 13.79 4.37
C ILE A 174 29.63 12.70 3.29
N SER A 175 28.55 12.57 2.51
CA SER A 175 28.45 11.60 1.39
C SER A 175 29.50 11.88 0.30
N THR A 176 29.71 13.15 -0.04
CA THR A 176 30.73 13.57 -1.01
C THR A 176 32.15 13.27 -0.52
N HIS A 177 32.41 13.45 0.78
CA HIS A 177 33.71 13.16 1.37
C HIS A 177 34.01 11.65 1.49
N LEU A 178 33.00 10.83 1.79
CA LEU A 178 33.16 9.36 1.85
C LEU A 178 33.39 8.77 0.45
N MET A 179 32.66 9.26 -0.56
CA MET A 179 32.83 8.88 -1.96
C MET A 179 34.20 9.32 -2.51
N GLY A 180 34.70 10.48 -2.10
CA GLY A 180 36.05 10.94 -2.43
C GLY A 180 37.15 10.06 -1.83
N LYS A 181 36.99 9.62 -0.58
CA LYS A 181 37.91 8.68 0.07
C LYS A 181 37.89 7.30 -0.59
N LEU A 182 36.71 6.79 -0.96
CA LEU A 182 36.58 5.48 -1.60
C LEU A 182 37.18 5.49 -3.02
N ARG A 183 36.96 6.59 -3.77
CA ARG A 183 37.55 6.78 -5.11
C ARG A 183 39.09 6.85 -5.05
N ASN A 184 39.65 7.57 -4.08
CA ASN A 184 41.11 7.63 -3.90
C ASN A 184 41.72 6.30 -3.46
N ALA A 185 41.02 5.53 -2.60
CA ALA A 185 41.47 4.21 -2.20
C ALA A 185 41.48 3.22 -3.38
N VAL A 186 40.47 3.27 -4.24
CA VAL A 186 40.39 2.43 -5.44
C VAL A 186 41.43 2.86 -6.50
N SER A 187 41.65 4.16 -6.71
CA SER A 187 42.67 4.64 -7.66
C SER A 187 44.12 4.33 -7.22
N ASN A 188 44.39 4.23 -5.92
CA ASN A 188 45.73 3.87 -5.41
C ASN A 188 46.03 2.37 -5.45
N GLN A 189 45.01 1.50 -5.63
CA GLN A 189 45.21 0.05 -5.69
C GLN A 189 45.53 -0.49 -7.10
N PHE A 190 45.41 0.33 -8.15
CA PHE A 190 45.62 -0.11 -9.55
C PHE A 190 46.82 0.56 -10.26
N ARG A 191 47.78 1.13 -9.55
CA ARG A 191 49.08 1.48 -10.17
C ARG A 191 49.94 0.22 -10.32
N VAL A 192 49.74 -0.48 -11.42
CA VAL A 192 50.68 -1.52 -11.90
C VAL A 192 51.99 -0.84 -12.30
N ALA A 193 53.10 -1.26 -11.69
CA ALA A 193 54.43 -0.78 -12.04
C ALA A 193 54.85 -1.28 -13.44
N PRO A 194 55.59 -0.50 -14.25
CA PRO A 194 56.03 -0.96 -15.56
C PRO A 194 57.14 -2.03 -15.41
N ILE A 195 57.05 -3.06 -16.25
CA ILE A 195 58.01 -4.16 -16.34
C ILE A 195 59.32 -3.63 -16.96
N PRO A 196 60.50 -3.85 -16.37
CA PRO A 196 61.76 -3.47 -16.97
C PRO A 196 62.15 -4.43 -18.10
N THR A 197 62.67 -3.89 -19.19
CA THR A 197 63.30 -4.59 -20.32
C THR A 197 64.62 -5.25 -19.95
#